data_AF-A0A9D4RMJ5-F1
#
_entry.id   AF-A0A9D4RMJ5-F1
#
_cell.length_a   1.000
_cell.length_b   1.000
_cell.length_c   1.000
_cell.angle_alpha   90.00
_cell.angle_beta   90.00
_cell.angle_gamma   90.00
#
_symmetry.space_group_name_H-M   'P 1'
#
loop_
_entity.id
_entity.type
_entity.pdbx_description
1 polymer ?
#
loop_
_entity_poly.entity_id
_entity_poly.type
_entity_poly.pdbx_seq_one_letter_code
_entity_poly.pdbx_strand_id
1 'polypeptide(L)'
;MSAAEMAKKLTLLDAMHMLTKAWNCVTDVTIRNCFAKAGFTKGTAPEKQMETAPEKPMETAEPPESMNAISFAEYVQHDDDLECHGMPTDDDICSDMLREEEERRNHIEFNNDNEDAEEEDADTPIRLPVTASDARKALEEVRRFLEDTGCSDYKTFYDLEDLVEKVAEKSRRQTKITEFINWIP
;
A
#
# COMPACT_ATOMS: atom_id res chain seq x y z
N MET A 1 21.66 4.76 -14.49
CA MET A 1 20.61 5.59 -13.87
C MET A 1 21.03 5.83 -12.43
N SER A 2 21.16 7.09 -12.00
CA SER A 2 21.53 7.40 -10.62
C SER A 2 20.33 7.30 -9.69
N ALA A 3 20.55 7.14 -8.38
CA ALA A 3 19.47 7.11 -7.38
C ALA A 3 18.60 8.38 -7.43
N ALA A 4 19.20 9.54 -7.72
CA ALA A 4 18.48 10.81 -7.86
C ALA A 4 17.57 10.85 -9.10
N GLU A 5 17.94 10.15 -10.17
CA GLU A 5 17.09 10.05 -11.37
C GLU A 5 15.92 9.08 -11.17
N MET A 6 16.10 8.03 -10.38
CA MET A 6 15.02 7.10 -10.01
C MET A 6 14.00 7.78 -9.09
N ALA A 7 14.47 8.52 -8.08
CA ALA A 7 13.59 9.24 -7.15
C ALA A 7 12.69 10.26 -7.85
N LYS A 8 13.14 10.89 -8.95
CA LYS A 8 12.34 11.84 -9.74
C LYS A 8 11.21 11.20 -10.54
N LYS A 9 11.27 9.88 -10.76
CA LYS A 9 10.25 9.13 -11.52
C LYS A 9 9.24 8.43 -10.61
N LEU A 10 9.51 8.38 -9.32
CA LEU A 10 8.68 7.71 -8.34
C LEU A 10 7.50 8.61 -7.97
N THR A 11 6.29 8.15 -8.22
CA THR A 11 5.06 8.86 -7.86
C THR A 11 4.69 8.59 -6.40
N LEU A 12 3.77 9.39 -5.84
CA LEU A 12 3.24 9.12 -4.50
C LEU A 12 2.54 7.75 -4.44
N LEU A 13 1.81 7.38 -5.51
CA LEU A 13 1.13 6.10 -5.61
C LEU A 13 2.13 4.94 -5.62
N ASP A 14 3.23 5.05 -6.36
CA ASP A 14 4.33 4.08 -6.32
C ASP A 14 4.87 3.93 -4.89
N ALA A 15 5.07 5.05 -4.18
CA ALA A 15 5.52 5.03 -2.79
C ALA A 15 4.54 4.28 -1.88
N MET A 16 3.24 4.48 -2.06
CA MET A 16 2.19 3.79 -1.30
C MET A 16 2.20 2.28 -1.55
N HIS A 17 2.34 1.86 -2.82
CA HIS A 17 2.49 0.45 -3.17
C HIS A 17 3.75 -0.16 -2.54
N MET A 18 4.88 0.54 -2.63
CA MET A 18 6.15 0.08 -2.03
C MET A 18 6.06 -0.04 -0.51
N LEU A 19 5.46 0.94 0.18
CA LEU A 19 5.25 0.92 1.63
C LEU A 19 4.36 -0.25 2.03
N THR A 20 3.22 -0.43 1.35
CA THR A 20 2.29 -1.53 1.60
C THR A 20 2.99 -2.88 1.44
N LYS A 21 3.69 -3.07 0.33
CA LYS A 21 4.43 -4.30 0.05
C LYS A 21 5.52 -4.57 1.09
N ALA A 22 6.29 -3.54 1.47
CA ALA A 22 7.33 -3.67 2.48
C ALA A 22 6.77 -3.99 3.87
N TRP A 23 5.67 -3.35 4.25
CA TRP A 23 4.99 -3.60 5.53
C TRP A 23 4.49 -5.05 5.62
N ASN A 24 3.98 -5.60 4.52
CA ASN A 24 3.55 -7.00 4.46
C ASN A 24 4.70 -8.01 4.67
N CYS A 25 5.96 -7.60 4.51
CA CYS A 25 7.13 -8.42 4.84
C CYS A 25 7.54 -8.33 6.33
N VAL A 26 6.97 -7.41 7.10
CA VAL A 26 7.27 -7.26 8.53
C VAL A 26 6.57 -8.36 9.32
N THR A 27 7.36 -9.22 9.95
CA THR A 27 6.84 -10.31 10.79
C THR A 27 6.54 -9.85 12.22
N ASP A 28 5.66 -10.57 12.89
CA ASP A 28 5.40 -10.44 14.32
C ASP A 28 6.68 -10.56 15.17
N VAL A 29 7.61 -11.45 14.76
CA VAL A 29 8.94 -11.61 15.36
C VAL A 29 9.75 -10.31 15.24
N THR A 30 9.75 -9.68 14.07
CA THR A 30 10.44 -8.40 13.84
C THR A 30 9.90 -7.32 14.78
N ILE A 31 8.57 -7.20 14.91
CA ILE A 31 7.93 -6.23 15.79
C ILE A 31 8.31 -6.48 17.25
N ARG A 32 8.16 -7.73 17.74
CA ARG A 32 8.56 -8.09 19.12
C ARG A 32 10.02 -7.75 19.42
N ASN A 33 10.92 -8.05 18.49
CA ASN A 33 12.34 -7.76 18.64
C ASN A 33 12.62 -6.25 18.71
N CYS A 34 11.89 -5.43 17.95
CA CYS A 34 11.99 -3.97 18.02
C CYS A 34 11.54 -3.45 19.39
N PHE A 35 10.39 -3.90 19.90
CA PHE A 35 9.91 -3.52 21.23
C PHE A 35 10.88 -3.95 22.34
N ALA A 36 11.46 -5.15 22.22
CA ALA A 36 12.45 -5.64 23.17
C ALA A 36 13.73 -4.78 23.17
N LYS A 37 14.25 -4.43 21.99
CA LYS A 37 15.43 -3.56 21.86
C LYS A 37 15.17 -2.14 22.36
N ALA A 38 13.94 -1.63 22.23
CA ALA A 38 13.54 -0.33 22.77
C ALA A 38 13.28 -0.36 24.29
N GLY A 39 13.34 -1.54 24.93
CA GLY A 39 13.20 -1.69 26.39
C GLY A 39 11.76 -1.85 26.89
N PHE A 40 10.78 -1.94 25.98
CA PHE A 40 9.36 -2.07 26.33
C PHE A 40 9.01 -3.46 26.90
N THR A 41 9.84 -4.49 26.69
CA THR A 41 9.56 -5.85 27.19
C THR A 41 10.18 -6.14 28.57
N LYS A 42 10.56 -5.11 29.33
CA LYS A 42 10.98 -5.27 30.73
C LYS A 42 9.77 -5.41 31.64
N GLY A 43 9.20 -6.60 31.66
CA GLY A 43 8.11 -6.99 32.54
C GLY A 43 7.15 -7.92 31.81
N THR A 44 7.16 -9.19 32.17
CA THR A 44 6.01 -10.05 31.92
C THR A 44 4.87 -9.53 32.80
N ALA A 45 4.09 -8.59 32.28
CA ALA A 45 2.75 -8.40 32.79
C ALA A 45 1.99 -9.72 32.52
N PRO A 46 1.33 -10.32 33.52
CA PRO A 46 0.56 -11.53 33.29
C PRO A 46 -0.47 -11.23 32.18
N GLU A 47 -0.66 -12.19 31.27
CA GLU A 47 -1.75 -12.19 30.29
C GLU A 47 -3.07 -12.01 31.03
N LYS A 48 -3.51 -10.76 31.19
CA LYS A 48 -4.92 -10.48 31.36
C LYS A 48 -5.51 -10.69 29.98
N GLN A 49 -6.23 -11.80 29.87
CA GLN A 49 -7.27 -12.01 28.88
C GLN A 49 -7.97 -10.67 28.64
N MET A 50 -8.24 -10.35 27.38
CA MET A 50 -9.14 -9.27 26.98
C MET A 50 -10.54 -9.57 27.55
N GLU A 51 -10.72 -9.40 28.85
CA GLU A 51 -12.00 -9.05 29.42
C GLU A 51 -12.23 -7.63 28.94
N THR A 52 -13.32 -7.43 28.20
CA THR A 52 -13.89 -6.13 27.89
C THR A 52 -13.80 -5.25 29.13
N ALA A 53 -12.80 -4.36 29.15
CA ALA A 53 -12.63 -3.44 30.25
C ALA A 53 -13.95 -2.65 30.33
N PRO A 54 -14.59 -2.54 31.49
CA PRO A 54 -15.63 -1.54 31.64
C PRO A 54 -15.00 -0.22 31.22
N GLU A 55 -15.65 0.50 30.30
CA GLU A 55 -15.23 1.83 29.88
C GLU A 55 -14.89 2.62 31.13
N LYS A 56 -13.58 2.74 31.40
CA LYS A 56 -13.13 3.63 32.46
C LYS A 56 -13.55 5.01 31.97
N PRO A 57 -14.32 5.78 32.75
CA PRO A 57 -14.53 7.18 32.44
C PRO A 57 -13.16 7.78 32.17
N MET A 58 -13.02 8.38 30.97
CA MET A 58 -11.81 9.03 30.52
C MET A 58 -11.28 9.88 31.68
N GLU A 59 -10.15 9.44 32.23
CA GLU A 59 -9.54 10.03 33.41
C GLU A 59 -9.35 11.52 33.09
N THR A 60 -10.00 12.41 33.84
CA THR A 60 -9.90 13.85 33.62
C THR A 60 -8.44 14.24 33.63
N ALA A 61 -7.90 14.61 32.47
CA ALA A 61 -6.50 14.92 32.31
C ALA A 61 -6.11 16.04 33.28
N GLU A 62 -5.09 15.82 34.11
CA GLU A 62 -4.58 16.86 34.99
C GLU A 62 -3.79 17.89 34.18
N PRO A 63 -3.84 19.18 34.58
CA PRO A 63 -3.04 20.21 33.92
C PRO A 63 -1.54 19.88 33.98
N PRO A 64 -0.79 20.01 32.89
CA PRO A 64 0.67 19.90 32.92
C PRO A 64 1.28 20.89 33.91
N GLU A 65 2.39 20.55 34.57
CA GLU A 65 3.07 21.41 35.56
C GLU A 65 3.44 22.81 35.00
N SER A 66 3.58 22.93 33.68
CA SER A 66 3.88 24.17 32.96
C SER A 66 2.66 25.03 32.64
N MET A 67 1.44 24.59 32.99
CA MET A 67 0.18 25.22 32.60
C MET A 67 -0.75 25.37 33.82
N ASN A 68 -1.38 26.54 33.95
CA ASN A 68 -2.39 26.73 35.00
C ASN A 68 -3.72 26.09 34.58
N ALA A 69 -4.60 25.84 35.56
CA ALA A 69 -5.87 25.16 35.34
C ALA A 69 -6.81 25.91 34.37
N ILE A 70 -6.72 27.24 34.28
CA ILE A 70 -7.57 28.06 33.39
C ILE A 70 -7.13 27.86 31.94
N SER A 71 -5.83 28.02 31.66
CA SER A 71 -5.28 27.83 30.32
C SER A 71 -5.41 26.38 29.83
N PHE A 72 -5.36 25.42 30.76
CA PHE A 72 -5.62 24.02 30.44
C PHE A 72 -7.09 23.79 30.06
N ALA A 73 -8.04 24.36 30.81
CA ALA A 73 -9.46 24.25 30.48
C ALA A 73 -9.79 24.89 29.12
N GLU A 74 -9.22 26.07 28.83
CA GLU A 74 -9.35 26.73 27.52
C GLU A 74 -8.76 25.87 26.38
N TYR A 75 -7.63 25.20 26.63
CA TYR A 75 -7.03 24.28 25.65
C TYR A 75 -7.89 23.05 25.40
N VAL A 76 -8.45 22.45 26.45
CA VAL A 76 -9.32 21.26 26.34
C VAL A 76 -10.59 21.58 25.55
N GLN A 77 -11.15 22.77 25.73
CA GLN A 77 -12.38 23.21 25.06
C GLN A 77 -12.13 23.80 23.67
N HIS A 78 -10.88 23.88 23.22
CA HIS A 78 -10.53 24.58 21.98
C HIS A 78 -11.20 23.97 20.74
N ASP A 79 -11.40 22.65 20.77
CA ASP A 79 -11.97 21.89 19.66
C ASP A 79 -13.48 21.63 19.83
N ASP A 80 -14.10 22.05 20.95
CA ASP A 80 -15.51 21.79 21.24
C ASP A 80 -16.46 22.47 20.24
N ASP A 81 -16.06 23.65 19.73
CA ASP A 81 -16.83 24.42 18.74
C ASP A 81 -16.39 24.11 17.30
N LEU A 82 -15.41 23.22 17.09
CA LEU A 82 -15.04 22.79 15.75
C LEU A 82 -16.08 21.80 15.24
N GLU A 83 -16.54 22.01 14.01
CA GLU A 83 -17.37 21.04 13.29
C GLU A 83 -16.51 19.80 12.97
N CYS A 84 -16.37 18.93 13.97
CA CYS A 84 -15.90 17.58 13.78
C CYS A 84 -17.00 16.90 12.98
N HIS A 85 -16.79 16.74 11.67
CA HIS A 85 -17.73 16.05 10.79
C HIS A 85 -18.18 14.79 11.53
N GLY A 86 -19.49 14.73 11.85
CA GLY A 86 -20.04 13.60 12.60
C GLY A 86 -19.65 12.31 11.90
N MET A 87 -19.54 11.21 12.65
CA MET A 87 -19.44 9.91 12.02
C MET A 87 -20.61 9.80 11.03
N PRO A 88 -20.35 9.65 9.71
CA PRO A 88 -21.42 9.47 8.76
C PRO A 88 -22.20 8.24 9.20
N THR A 89 -23.53 8.35 9.19
CA THR A 89 -24.36 7.20 9.51
C THR A 89 -24.15 6.14 8.43
N ASP A 90 -24.41 4.87 8.74
CA ASP A 90 -24.32 3.79 7.73
C ASP A 90 -25.18 4.12 6.49
N ASP A 91 -26.30 4.83 6.67
CA ASP A 91 -27.16 5.30 5.60
C ASP A 91 -26.50 6.39 4.73
N ASP A 92 -25.74 7.32 5.34
CA ASP A 92 -24.97 8.34 4.61
C ASP A 92 -23.84 7.69 3.79
N ILE A 93 -23.16 6.70 4.38
CA ILE A 93 -22.09 5.94 3.72
C ILE A 93 -22.65 5.15 2.52
N CYS A 94 -23.78 4.45 2.72
CA CYS A 94 -24.42 3.69 1.65
C CYS A 94 -24.92 4.61 0.52
N SER A 95 -25.45 5.78 0.86
CA SER A 95 -25.95 6.75 -0.13
C SER A 95 -24.82 7.31 -1.00
N ASP A 96 -23.66 7.60 -0.41
CA ASP A 96 -22.48 8.06 -1.15
C ASP A 96 -21.94 6.98 -2.11
N MET A 97 -21.88 5.71 -1.67
CA MET A 97 -21.45 4.62 -2.55
C MET A 97 -22.41 4.39 -3.72
N LEU A 98 -23.73 4.51 -3.49
CA LEU A 98 -24.72 4.39 -4.55
C LEU A 98 -24.61 5.53 -5.57
N ARG A 99 -24.32 6.76 -5.10
CA ARG A 99 -24.09 7.91 -5.98
C ARG A 99 -22.85 7.72 -6.85
N GLU A 100 -21.74 7.25 -6.29
CA GLU A 100 -20.51 6.94 -7.05
C GLU A 100 -20.73 5.84 -8.09
N GLU A 101 -21.53 4.82 -7.78
CA GLU A 101 -21.87 3.78 -8.77
C GLU A 101 -22.73 4.31 -9.91
N GLU A 102 -23.68 5.20 -9.62
CA GLU A 102 -24.56 5.79 -10.63
C GLU A 102 -23.78 6.72 -11.56
N GLU A 103 -22.83 7.49 -11.02
CA GLU A 103 -21.89 8.30 -11.79
C GLU A 103 -20.97 7.46 -12.68
N ARG A 104 -20.47 6.30 -12.19
CA ARG A 104 -19.71 5.35 -13.03
C ARG A 104 -20.55 4.76 -14.16
N ARG A 105 -21.79 4.35 -13.89
CA ARG A 105 -22.67 3.76 -14.92
C ARG A 105 -22.99 4.76 -16.02
N ASN A 106 -23.16 6.03 -15.67
CA ASN A 106 -23.40 7.11 -16.63
C ASN A 106 -22.17 7.46 -17.49
N HIS A 107 -20.97 6.94 -17.16
CA HIS A 107 -19.74 7.17 -17.94
C HIS A 107 -19.44 6.05 -18.96
N ILE A 108 -20.14 4.90 -18.92
CA ILE A 108 -19.82 3.68 -19.70
C ILE A 108 -20.85 3.43 -20.83
N GLU A 109 -21.54 4.45 -21.33
CA GLU A 109 -22.35 4.35 -22.55
C GLU A 109 -21.61 4.90 -23.78
N PHE A 110 -20.40 4.41 -24.08
CA PHE A 110 -19.81 4.54 -25.42
C PHE A 110 -18.66 3.54 -25.60
N ASN A 111 -19.00 2.30 -25.95
CA ASN A 111 -18.27 1.47 -26.92
C ASN A 111 -18.84 0.05 -26.92
N ASN A 112 -19.81 -0.15 -27.81
CA ASN A 112 -20.28 -1.46 -28.23
C ASN A 112 -19.97 -1.58 -29.72
N ASP A 113 -19.01 -2.44 -30.07
CA ASP A 113 -18.87 -3.12 -31.37
C ASP A 113 -17.87 -4.28 -31.11
N ASN A 114 -18.34 -5.54 -30.99
CA ASN A 114 -18.54 -6.52 -32.07
C ASN A 114 -17.18 -6.92 -32.71
N GLU A 115 -16.80 -8.18 -32.95
CA GLU A 115 -17.55 -9.31 -33.45
C GLU A 115 -16.62 -10.55 -33.33
N ASP A 116 -17.21 -11.73 -33.14
CA ASP A 116 -16.57 -13.04 -33.08
C ASP A 116 -16.20 -13.51 -34.50
N ALA A 117 -14.98 -14.00 -34.72
CA ALA A 117 -14.58 -14.65 -35.96
C ALA A 117 -13.47 -15.68 -35.71
N GLU A 118 -13.87 -16.94 -35.69
CA GLU A 118 -12.97 -18.08 -35.82
C GLU A 118 -12.47 -18.18 -37.28
N GLU A 119 -11.16 -18.06 -37.49
CA GLU A 119 -10.48 -18.60 -38.68
C GLU A 119 -9.23 -19.39 -38.26
N GLU A 120 -9.28 -20.70 -38.51
CA GLU A 120 -8.12 -21.57 -38.64
C GLU A 120 -7.53 -21.41 -40.05
N ASP A 121 -6.31 -20.85 -40.21
CA ASP A 121 -5.24 -21.41 -41.05
C ASP A 121 -3.90 -20.63 -40.95
N ALA A 122 -2.81 -21.40 -41.02
CA ALA A 122 -1.42 -21.13 -41.41
C ALA A 122 -0.69 -19.81 -41.03
N ASP A 123 0.51 -20.02 -40.48
CA ASP A 123 1.56 -19.06 -40.11
C ASP A 123 1.42 -18.45 -38.70
N THR A 124 1.48 -19.31 -37.68
CA THR A 124 1.68 -18.84 -36.31
C THR A 124 3.06 -18.17 -36.22
N PRO A 125 3.12 -16.85 -35.92
CA PRO A 125 4.39 -16.16 -35.78
C PRO A 125 5.23 -16.88 -34.72
N ILE A 126 6.53 -17.08 -34.99
CA ILE A 126 7.46 -17.62 -34.01
C ILE A 126 7.35 -16.77 -32.74
N ARG A 127 6.73 -17.33 -31.70
CA ARG A 127 6.63 -16.69 -30.39
C ARG A 127 8.03 -16.61 -29.81
N LEU A 128 8.63 -15.42 -29.89
CA LEU A 128 9.89 -15.14 -29.21
C LEU A 128 9.68 -15.32 -27.70
N PRO A 129 10.70 -15.82 -26.98
CA PRO A 129 10.62 -15.93 -25.53
C PRO A 129 10.46 -14.53 -24.92
N VAL A 130 9.46 -14.39 -24.05
CA VAL A 130 9.19 -13.16 -23.30
C VAL A 130 10.37 -12.86 -22.39
N THR A 131 10.91 -11.65 -22.46
CA THR A 131 12.01 -11.24 -21.59
C THR A 131 11.49 -10.79 -20.23
N ALA A 132 12.38 -10.75 -19.23
CA ALA A 132 12.02 -10.17 -17.92
C ALA A 132 11.63 -8.69 -18.01
N SER A 133 12.10 -7.95 -19.03
CA SER A 133 11.66 -6.57 -19.25
C SER A 133 10.23 -6.50 -19.77
N ASP A 134 9.84 -7.43 -20.64
CA ASP A 134 8.48 -7.48 -21.21
C ASP A 134 7.47 -7.86 -20.13
N ALA A 135 7.82 -8.83 -19.27
CA ALA A 135 7.00 -9.21 -18.12
C ALA A 135 6.77 -8.03 -17.16
N ARG A 136 7.80 -7.21 -16.88
CA ARG A 136 7.65 -6.00 -16.05
C ARG A 136 6.71 -4.97 -16.67
N LYS A 137 6.84 -4.71 -17.97
CA LYS A 137 5.93 -3.78 -18.68
C LYS A 137 4.48 -4.27 -18.65
N ALA A 138 4.25 -5.56 -18.86
CA ALA A 138 2.91 -6.14 -18.76
C ALA A 138 2.35 -6.01 -17.33
N LEU A 139 3.18 -6.20 -16.30
CA LEU A 139 2.78 -5.96 -14.91
C LEU A 139 2.47 -4.49 -14.63
N GLU A 140 3.20 -3.53 -15.21
CA GLU A 140 2.88 -2.11 -15.09
C GLU A 140 1.51 -1.78 -15.71
N GLU A 141 1.16 -2.41 -16.84
CA GLU A 141 -0.17 -2.26 -17.44
C GLU A 141 -1.28 -2.88 -16.59
N VAL A 142 -1.06 -4.09 -16.06
CA VAL A 142 -2.01 -4.74 -15.14
C VAL A 142 -2.18 -3.90 -13.87
N ARG A 143 -1.10 -3.36 -13.30
CA ARG A 143 -1.16 -2.50 -12.12
C ARG A 143 -2.03 -1.27 -12.37
N ARG A 144 -1.77 -0.56 -13.47
CA ARG A 144 -2.53 0.63 -13.85
C ARG A 144 -4.01 0.32 -14.04
N PHE A 145 -4.34 -0.81 -14.68
CA PHE A 145 -5.73 -1.26 -14.79
C PHE A 145 -6.38 -1.48 -13.42
N LEU A 146 -5.68 -2.08 -12.46
CA LEU A 146 -6.19 -2.27 -11.10
C LEU A 146 -6.40 -0.94 -10.36
N GLU A 147 -5.49 0.02 -10.54
CA GLU A 147 -5.61 1.38 -10.00
C GLU A 147 -6.82 2.10 -10.59
N ASP A 148 -6.98 2.08 -11.92
CA ASP A 148 -8.07 2.78 -12.63
C ASP A 148 -9.45 2.17 -12.33
N THR A 149 -9.51 0.88 -12.01
CA THR A 149 -10.77 0.17 -11.68
C THR A 149 -11.13 0.25 -10.19
N GLY A 150 -10.28 0.85 -9.36
CA GLY A 150 -10.53 1.01 -7.92
C GLY A 150 -10.33 -0.28 -7.12
N CYS A 151 -9.46 -1.19 -7.58
CA CYS A 151 -9.11 -2.38 -6.81
C CYS A 151 -8.43 -1.98 -5.49
N SER A 152 -8.86 -2.56 -4.37
CA SER A 152 -8.26 -2.30 -3.06
C SER A 152 -7.27 -3.38 -2.59
N ASP A 153 -7.36 -4.59 -3.16
CA ASP A 153 -6.48 -5.72 -2.79
C ASP A 153 -5.41 -5.98 -3.86
N TYR A 154 -4.18 -5.62 -3.53
CA TYR A 154 -3.01 -5.82 -4.38
C TYR A 154 -2.16 -7.03 -3.98
N LYS A 155 -2.59 -7.84 -3.00
CA LYS A 155 -1.76 -8.94 -2.50
C LYS A 155 -1.35 -9.91 -3.61
N THR A 156 -2.31 -10.38 -4.40
CA THR A 156 -2.05 -11.30 -5.52
C THR A 156 -1.16 -10.65 -6.58
N PHE A 157 -1.35 -9.36 -6.83
CA PHE A 157 -0.50 -8.62 -7.76
C PHE A 157 0.95 -8.57 -7.26
N TYR A 158 1.18 -8.24 -5.98
CA TYR A 158 2.53 -8.21 -5.40
C TYR A 158 3.19 -9.60 -5.40
N ASP A 159 2.42 -10.65 -5.09
CA ASP A 159 2.91 -12.03 -5.12
C ASP A 159 3.37 -12.43 -6.53
N LEU A 160 2.63 -12.02 -7.57
CA LEU A 160 2.98 -12.23 -8.97
C LEU A 160 4.23 -11.43 -9.38
N GLU A 161 4.30 -10.15 -8.99
CA GLU A 161 5.45 -9.30 -9.23
C GLU A 161 6.73 -9.89 -8.62
N ASP A 162 6.66 -10.34 -7.36
CA ASP A 162 7.77 -11.01 -6.68
C ASP A 162 8.17 -12.33 -7.35
N LEU A 163 7.19 -13.08 -7.86
CA LEU A 163 7.47 -14.31 -8.61
C LEU A 163 8.24 -14.00 -9.89
N VAL A 164 7.84 -12.97 -10.65
CA VAL A 164 8.53 -12.53 -11.86
C VAL A 164 9.96 -12.10 -11.55
N GLU A 165 10.17 -11.33 -10.48
CA GLU A 165 11.52 -10.93 -10.05
C GLU A 165 12.38 -12.12 -9.65
N LYS A 166 11.85 -13.06 -8.85
CA LYS A 166 12.58 -14.28 -8.47
C LYS A 166 12.98 -15.13 -9.68
N VAL A 167 12.11 -15.23 -10.69
CA VAL A 167 12.44 -15.95 -11.94
C VAL A 167 13.51 -15.19 -12.72
N ALA A 168 13.41 -13.86 -12.82
CA ALA A 168 14.39 -13.04 -13.49
C ALA A 168 15.78 -13.10 -12.80
N GLU A 169 15.82 -13.14 -11.47
CA GLU A 169 17.06 -13.25 -10.69
C GLU A 169 17.81 -14.56 -10.94
N LYS A 170 17.10 -15.69 -11.12
CA LYS A 170 17.73 -16.98 -11.45
C LYS A 170 18.51 -16.93 -12.77
N SER A 171 18.13 -16.04 -13.67
CA SER A 171 18.83 -15.84 -14.95
C SER A 171 20.05 -14.92 -14.85
N ARG A 172 20.20 -14.18 -13.74
CA ARG A 172 21.34 -13.27 -13.53
C ARG A 172 22.61 -14.06 -13.21
N ARG A 173 23.73 -13.62 -13.78
CA ARG A 173 25.07 -14.14 -13.48
C ARG A 173 25.86 -13.05 -12.78
N GLN A 174 26.56 -13.41 -11.70
CA GLN A 174 27.47 -12.50 -11.03
C GLN A 174 28.62 -12.15 -11.99
N THR A 175 28.79 -10.86 -12.29
CA THR A 175 29.92 -10.36 -13.07
C THR A 175 31.15 -10.22 -12.18
N LYS A 176 32.34 -10.35 -12.76
CA LYS A 176 33.58 -10.15 -12.00
C LYS A 176 33.77 -8.67 -11.68
N ILE A 177 34.35 -8.35 -10.53
CA ILE A 177 34.66 -6.95 -10.16
C ILE A 177 35.55 -6.25 -11.21
N THR A 178 36.39 -7.03 -11.92
CA THR A 178 37.24 -6.58 -13.02
C THR A 178 36.48 -6.17 -14.28
N GLU A 179 35.23 -6.64 -14.44
CA GLU A 179 34.34 -6.22 -15.54
C GLU A 179 33.58 -4.93 -15.17
N PHE A 180 33.46 -4.64 -13.87
CA PHE A 180 32.77 -3.47 -13.34
C PHE A 180 33.71 -2.26 -13.16
N ILE A 181 34.96 -2.51 -12.76
CA ILE A 181 35.97 -1.49 -12.53
C ILE A 181 37.06 -1.66 -13.59
N ASN A 182 37.02 -0.81 -14.62
CA ASN A 182 38.17 -0.63 -15.51
C ASN A 182 39.29 0.01 -14.71
N TRP A 183 40.22 -0.79 -14.20
CA TRP A 183 41.45 -0.30 -13.61
C TRP A 183 42.28 0.34 -14.73
N ILE A 184 42.34 1.69 -14.75
CA ILE A 184 43.31 2.41 -15.58
C ILE A 184 44.61 2.46 -14.77
N PRO A 185 45.71 1.86 -15.25
CA PRO A 185 47.00 1.85 -14.55
C PRO A 185 47.63 3.25 -14.42
#